data_AF-A0A914HCC7-F1
#
_entry.id   AF-A0A914HCC7-F1
#
_cell.length_a   1.000
_cell.length_b   1.000
_cell.length_c   1.000
_cell.angle_alpha   90.00
_cell.angle_beta   90.00
_cell.angle_gamma   90.00
#
_symmetry.space_group_name_H-M   'P 1'
#
loop_
_entity.id
_entity.type
_entity.pdbx_description
1 polymer ?
#
loop_
_entity_poly.entity_id
_entity_poly.type
_entity_poly.pdbx_seq_one_letter_code
_entity_poly.pdbx_strand_id
1 'polypeptide(L)'
;MTHDVQALVDDAIDWAHNLFMKMRTPDHYGRSDVAQFAPFTLFPSPIPRKFYDQAIAVQKAMSLLYFRIACDFDFLKMAYNDVIESDASVRMYMKFLEEMKTEGIKQPLAIFLQRSDYMVHESYDNQTNKPKYELKQIEVNGGSVGTACMSQQVRLLHARVLQKAGVPDAFIDSVLAKNQSSKALNRMLYQAWLTYGDPNAIILFMDNKTKSPWHFANYHDHYELERLSNGKAKIVHLALNEFKNLTMDEDFTLRLGGLPVAVAYKNLIFMGSILAPATFNMIRMIERSKAIKATSLFFEFCTTKKVQQLLAMPGMVERFFPDPSEAQMIADIRNTFAKLWGLENDDEQTRMIIEDAIAHPERYVLKPNKEGGGKNFWGQDIVDKLKTFNRSERAAHILMERLNPVPTKNFMVWPNKETQLSDVVNEIGIFGYIFGNLKDGTVVYYEQNGNMIRTKLADSNEGGVSAGTGAFDTPYLYD
;
A
#
# COMPACT_ATOMS: atom_id res chain seq x y z
N MET A 1 5.54 11.97 39.36
CA MET A 1 4.92 11.48 38.12
C MET A 1 5.03 9.97 38.17
N THR A 2 3.91 9.25 38.19
CA THR A 2 3.91 7.79 38.34
C THR A 2 4.62 7.16 37.14
N HIS A 3 5.78 6.55 37.37
CA HIS A 3 6.57 5.78 36.40
C HIS A 3 5.91 4.42 36.08
N ASP A 4 4.58 4.40 35.94
CA ASP A 4 3.82 3.20 35.70
C ASP A 4 3.48 3.11 34.21
N VAL A 5 4.24 2.27 33.49
CA VAL A 5 3.99 2.00 32.08
C VAL A 5 2.61 1.40 31.88
N GLN A 6 2.09 0.62 32.84
CA GLN A 6 0.76 0.03 32.73
C GLN A 6 -0.32 1.12 32.72
N ALA A 7 -0.18 2.14 33.57
CA ALA A 7 -1.10 3.28 33.57
C ALA A 7 -1.09 4.07 32.24
N LEU A 8 0.05 4.13 31.54
CA LEU A 8 0.13 4.71 30.20
C LEU A 8 -0.52 3.80 29.14
N VAL A 9 -0.33 2.49 29.25
CA VAL A 9 -0.95 1.49 28.36
C VAL A 9 -2.47 1.56 28.48
N ASP A 10 -3.02 1.55 29.69
CA ASP A 10 -4.45 1.60 29.94
C ASP A 10 -5.07 2.89 29.38
N ASP A 11 -4.44 4.05 29.63
CA ASP A 11 -4.89 5.33 29.07
C ASP A 11 -4.80 5.35 27.53
N ALA A 12 -3.75 4.77 26.94
CA ALA A 12 -3.58 4.72 25.50
C ALA A 12 -4.62 3.81 24.83
N ILE A 13 -4.99 2.69 25.47
CA ILE A 13 -6.06 1.79 25.00
C ILE A 13 -7.41 2.53 25.02
N ASP A 14 -7.76 3.17 26.14
CA ASP A 14 -8.99 3.96 26.25
C ASP A 14 -9.03 5.08 25.20
N TRP A 15 -7.89 5.75 24.99
CA TRP A 15 -7.78 6.80 24.00
C TRP A 15 -7.89 6.29 22.56
N ALA A 16 -7.31 5.13 22.24
CA ALA A 16 -7.47 4.48 20.93
C ALA A 16 -8.95 4.22 20.61
N HIS A 17 -9.74 3.78 21.60
CA HIS A 17 -11.18 3.64 21.44
C HIS A 17 -11.90 4.99 21.22
N ASN A 18 -11.40 6.10 21.76
CA ASN A 18 -11.99 7.42 21.53
C ASN A 18 -11.53 8.08 20.21
N LEU A 19 -10.41 7.63 19.64
CA LEU A 19 -9.84 8.12 18.37
C LEU A 19 -10.27 7.34 17.12
N PHE A 20 -11.28 6.47 17.20
CA PHE A 20 -11.65 5.56 16.09
C PHE A 20 -10.53 4.59 15.66
N MET A 21 -9.51 4.36 16.48
CA MET A 21 -8.51 3.31 16.23
C MET A 21 -9.08 1.94 16.60
N LYS A 22 -10.09 1.49 15.85
CA LYS A 22 -10.90 0.31 16.16
C LYS A 22 -10.88 -0.70 15.03
N MET A 23 -11.03 -1.96 15.39
CA MET A 23 -11.27 -3.08 14.49
C MET A 23 -12.43 -3.92 15.02
N ARG A 24 -13.15 -4.60 14.12
CA ARG A 24 -14.04 -5.68 14.57
C ARG A 24 -13.21 -6.79 15.19
N THR A 25 -13.73 -7.42 16.24
CA THR A 25 -13.03 -8.54 16.89
C THR A 25 -13.04 -9.77 15.98
N PRO A 26 -12.04 -10.68 16.11
CA PRO A 26 -12.00 -11.91 15.32
C PRO A 26 -13.25 -12.77 15.42
N ASP A 27 -13.83 -12.86 16.63
CA ASP A 27 -15.04 -13.63 16.88
C ASP A 27 -16.29 -13.00 16.26
N HIS A 28 -16.25 -11.70 15.94
CA HIS A 28 -17.42 -10.91 15.53
C HIS A 28 -17.18 -10.05 14.28
N TYR A 29 -16.43 -10.54 13.28
CA TYR A 29 -16.20 -9.81 12.02
C TYR A 29 -17.48 -9.38 11.28
N GLY A 30 -18.62 -9.99 11.58
CA GLY A 30 -19.92 -9.70 10.98
C GLY A 30 -20.67 -8.48 11.53
N ARG A 31 -20.29 -7.98 12.71
CA ARG A 31 -21.08 -7.00 13.47
C ARG A 31 -20.19 -6.02 14.22
N SER A 32 -20.76 -4.88 14.63
CA SER A 32 -20.01 -3.75 15.19
C SER A 32 -20.37 -3.44 16.65
N ASP A 33 -21.18 -4.28 17.30
CA ASP A 33 -21.61 -4.16 18.70
C ASP A 33 -20.43 -4.16 19.66
N VAL A 34 -19.40 -4.96 19.34
CA VAL A 34 -18.14 -5.05 20.09
C VAL A 34 -17.00 -4.81 19.13
N ALA A 35 -16.07 -3.96 19.55
CA ALA A 35 -14.85 -3.64 18.82
C ALA A 35 -13.66 -3.75 19.75
N GLN A 36 -12.49 -4.02 19.18
CA GLN A 36 -11.20 -3.92 19.86
C GLN A 36 -10.40 -2.77 19.27
N PHE A 37 -9.41 -2.25 19.99
CA PHE A 37 -8.49 -1.28 19.41
C PHE A 37 -7.63 -1.92 18.30
N ALA A 38 -7.20 -1.12 17.33
CA ALA A 38 -6.21 -1.53 16.35
C ALA A 38 -4.82 -1.57 17.01
N PRO A 39 -3.97 -2.60 16.78
CA PRO A 39 -2.64 -2.67 17.38
C PRO A 39 -1.79 -1.43 17.14
N PHE A 40 -1.12 -0.93 18.19
CA PHE A 40 -0.25 0.24 18.12
C PHE A 40 1.01 0.05 18.96
N THR A 41 2.06 0.82 18.66
CA THR A 41 3.21 0.98 19.57
C THR A 41 2.86 1.98 20.66
N LEU A 42 3.30 1.80 21.91
CA LEU A 42 2.96 2.77 22.96
C LEU A 42 3.58 4.15 22.70
N PHE A 43 4.84 4.17 22.27
CA PHE A 43 5.58 5.38 21.95
C PHE A 43 5.85 5.48 20.44
N PRO A 44 6.05 6.68 19.90
CA PRO A 44 6.51 6.85 18.53
C PRO A 44 7.95 6.31 18.38
N SER A 45 8.21 5.50 17.37
CA SER A 45 9.55 4.93 17.17
C SER A 45 10.55 5.95 16.58
N PRO A 46 11.82 5.93 17.00
CA PRO A 46 12.82 6.88 16.53
C PRO A 46 13.21 6.61 15.07
N ILE A 47 13.15 7.65 14.24
CA ILE A 47 13.54 7.59 12.83
C ILE A 47 14.43 8.80 12.49
N PRO A 48 15.62 8.60 11.88
CA PRO A 48 16.45 9.72 11.45
C PRO A 48 15.69 10.64 10.48
N ARG A 49 15.62 11.93 10.80
CA ARG A 49 14.91 12.95 10.03
C ARG A 49 15.36 12.96 8.58
N LYS A 50 16.66 12.84 8.34
CA LYS A 50 17.25 12.73 7.00
C LYS A 50 16.56 11.68 6.12
N PHE A 51 16.32 10.47 6.63
CA PHE A 51 15.72 9.39 5.84
C PHE A 51 14.21 9.54 5.70
N TYR A 52 13.54 10.07 6.72
CA TYR A 52 12.12 10.41 6.62
C TYR A 52 11.88 11.49 5.55
N ASP A 53 12.67 12.57 5.59
CA ASP A 53 12.58 13.66 4.62
C ASP A 53 12.93 13.19 3.20
N GLN A 54 13.92 12.29 3.06
CA GLN A 54 14.23 11.64 1.79
C GLN A 54 13.01 10.84 1.25
N ALA A 55 12.33 10.07 2.10
CA ALA A 55 11.16 9.29 1.72
C ALA A 55 9.98 10.20 1.30
N ILE A 56 9.78 11.31 2.01
CA ILE A 56 8.78 12.33 1.66
C ILE A 56 9.11 13.00 0.32
N ALA A 57 10.37 13.41 0.13
CA ALA A 57 10.80 14.14 -1.06
C ALA A 57 10.65 13.31 -2.35
N VAL A 58 10.99 12.01 -2.31
CA VAL A 58 10.91 11.14 -3.48
C VAL A 58 9.47 10.74 -3.84
N GLN A 59 8.50 10.91 -2.93
CA GLN A 59 7.15 10.37 -3.13
C GLN A 59 6.48 10.89 -4.41
N LYS A 60 6.68 12.16 -4.78
CA LYS A 60 6.08 12.72 -6.01
C LYS A 60 6.63 12.03 -7.26
N ALA A 61 7.95 11.91 -7.33
CA ALA A 61 8.62 11.18 -8.40
C ALA A 61 8.15 9.72 -8.46
N MET A 62 8.04 9.05 -7.30
CA MET A 62 7.55 7.67 -7.20
C MET A 62 6.08 7.53 -7.65
N SER A 63 5.22 8.50 -7.34
CA SER A 63 3.82 8.51 -7.80
C SER A 63 3.70 8.75 -9.30
N LEU A 64 4.48 9.69 -9.84
CA LEU A 64 4.52 9.93 -11.29
C LEU A 64 5.02 8.71 -12.04
N LEU A 65 6.07 8.02 -11.55
CA LEU A 65 6.59 6.81 -12.17
C LEU A 65 5.49 5.76 -12.36
N TYR A 66 4.83 5.35 -11.27
CA TYR A 66 3.81 4.31 -11.34
C TYR A 66 2.54 4.74 -12.06
N PHE A 67 2.18 6.03 -12.01
CA PHE A 67 1.10 6.56 -12.82
C PHE A 67 1.40 6.49 -14.32
N ARG A 68 2.62 6.84 -14.74
CA ARG A 68 3.07 6.74 -16.13
C ARG A 68 3.17 5.29 -16.60
N ILE A 69 3.62 4.36 -15.75
CA ILE A 69 3.59 2.92 -16.04
C ILE A 69 2.16 2.44 -16.33
N ALA A 70 1.18 2.87 -15.52
CA ALA A 70 -0.22 2.51 -15.74
C ALA A 70 -0.79 3.02 -17.07
N CYS A 71 -0.20 4.09 -17.63
CA CYS A 71 -0.55 4.62 -18.96
C CYS A 71 0.10 3.82 -20.11
N ASP A 72 1.27 3.22 -19.89
CA ASP A 72 2.04 2.45 -20.87
C ASP A 72 1.63 0.98 -20.90
N PHE A 73 0.58 0.69 -21.68
CA PHE A 73 0.05 -0.67 -21.77
C PHE A 73 1.01 -1.66 -22.47
N ASP A 74 1.87 -1.18 -23.37
CA ASP A 74 2.85 -2.05 -24.02
C ASP A 74 3.94 -2.49 -23.04
N PHE A 75 4.37 -1.60 -22.15
CA PHE A 75 5.22 -1.98 -21.03
C PHE A 75 4.55 -3.01 -20.12
N LEU A 76 3.27 -2.83 -19.78
CA LEU A 76 2.55 -3.82 -18.96
C LEU A 76 2.49 -5.19 -19.67
N LYS A 77 2.18 -5.27 -20.96
CA LYS A 77 2.24 -6.55 -21.69
C LYS A 77 3.63 -7.18 -21.65
N MET A 78 4.67 -6.38 -21.89
CA MET A 78 6.06 -6.83 -21.82
C MET A 78 6.40 -7.38 -20.43
N ALA A 79 6.04 -6.67 -19.37
CA ALA A 79 6.36 -7.03 -18.00
C ALA A 79 5.77 -8.38 -17.56
N TYR A 80 4.64 -8.78 -18.16
CA TYR A 80 3.90 -9.97 -17.79
C TYR A 80 3.94 -11.08 -18.85
N ASN A 81 4.70 -10.93 -19.94
CA ASN A 81 4.71 -11.88 -21.05
C ASN A 81 5.01 -13.32 -20.62
N ASP A 82 5.98 -13.53 -19.72
CA ASP A 82 6.26 -14.86 -19.15
C ASP A 82 5.35 -15.19 -17.95
N VAL A 83 4.97 -14.20 -17.15
CA VAL A 83 4.16 -14.40 -15.92
C VAL A 83 2.78 -14.97 -16.24
N ILE A 84 2.19 -14.55 -17.36
CA ILE A 84 0.88 -15.04 -17.76
C ILE A 84 0.90 -16.56 -17.94
N GLU A 85 2.03 -17.20 -18.31
CA GLU A 85 2.12 -18.64 -18.56
C GLU A 85 1.80 -19.49 -17.32
N SER A 86 2.19 -19.05 -16.12
CA SER A 86 2.00 -19.78 -14.86
C SER A 86 0.91 -19.19 -13.97
N ASP A 87 0.55 -17.90 -14.14
CA ASP A 87 -0.47 -17.25 -13.32
C ASP A 87 -1.78 -17.04 -14.10
N ALA A 88 -2.76 -17.91 -13.83
CA ALA A 88 -4.09 -17.85 -14.44
C ALA A 88 -4.86 -16.57 -14.10
N SER A 89 -4.65 -15.98 -12.91
CA SER A 89 -5.29 -14.73 -12.51
C SER A 89 -4.74 -13.57 -13.34
N VAL A 90 -3.41 -13.44 -13.42
CA VAL A 90 -2.73 -12.43 -14.24
C VAL A 90 -3.15 -12.56 -15.70
N ARG A 91 -3.14 -13.78 -16.27
CA ARG A 91 -3.57 -14.03 -17.65
C ARG A 91 -5.00 -13.57 -17.91
N MET A 92 -5.92 -13.91 -17.01
CA MET A 92 -7.33 -13.54 -17.11
C MET A 92 -7.53 -12.02 -17.10
N TYR A 93 -6.90 -11.31 -16.15
CA TYR A 93 -7.04 -9.85 -16.07
C TYR A 93 -6.26 -9.12 -17.16
N MET A 94 -5.10 -9.63 -17.62
CA MET A 94 -4.36 -9.04 -18.74
C MET A 94 -5.20 -9.08 -20.02
N LYS A 95 -5.79 -10.25 -20.34
CA LYS A 95 -6.73 -10.38 -21.46
C LYS A 95 -7.88 -9.38 -21.35
N PHE A 96 -8.42 -9.19 -20.14
CA PHE A 96 -9.47 -8.20 -19.93
C PHE A 96 -8.99 -6.74 -20.15
N LEU A 97 -7.78 -6.38 -19.72
CA LEU A 97 -7.21 -5.07 -20.01
C LEU A 97 -7.01 -4.86 -21.53
N GLU A 98 -6.59 -5.88 -22.27
CA GLU A 98 -6.50 -5.83 -23.75
C GLU A 98 -7.86 -5.59 -24.40
N GLU A 99 -8.90 -6.30 -23.94
CA GLU A 99 -10.27 -6.11 -24.40
C GLU A 99 -10.76 -4.68 -24.13
N MET A 100 -10.51 -4.13 -22.92
CA MET A 100 -10.87 -2.75 -22.59
C MET A 100 -10.13 -1.72 -23.45
N LYS A 101 -8.84 -1.93 -23.72
CA LYS A 101 -8.05 -1.05 -24.60
C LYS A 101 -8.58 -1.10 -26.04
N THR A 102 -8.94 -2.28 -26.53
CA THR A 102 -9.52 -2.49 -27.87
C THR A 102 -10.91 -1.86 -27.99
N GLU A 103 -11.76 -2.01 -26.97
CA GLU A 103 -13.09 -1.37 -26.89
C GLU A 103 -12.99 0.17 -26.81
N GLY A 104 -11.87 0.69 -26.32
CA GLY A 104 -11.63 2.10 -26.04
C GLY A 104 -12.10 2.47 -24.64
N ILE A 105 -11.20 3.03 -23.84
CA ILE A 105 -11.42 3.41 -22.44
C ILE A 105 -12.55 4.46 -22.33
N LYS A 106 -13.64 4.10 -21.63
CA LYS A 106 -14.85 4.94 -21.49
C LYS A 106 -14.74 6.04 -20.43
N GLN A 107 -13.91 5.81 -19.42
CA GLN A 107 -13.57 6.80 -18.40
C GLN A 107 -12.06 6.81 -18.20
N PRO A 108 -11.35 7.78 -18.78
CA PRO A 108 -9.90 7.86 -18.67
C PRO A 108 -9.44 8.51 -17.36
N LEU A 109 -10.31 9.28 -16.68
CA LEU A 109 -9.97 9.83 -15.36
C LEU A 109 -9.99 8.73 -14.30
N ALA A 110 -8.94 8.67 -13.50
CA ALA A 110 -8.79 7.71 -12.42
C ALA A 110 -8.00 8.32 -11.25
N ILE A 111 -8.23 7.78 -10.05
CA ILE A 111 -7.43 8.08 -8.88
C ILE A 111 -6.43 6.94 -8.68
N PHE A 112 -5.14 7.28 -8.65
CA PHE A 112 -4.09 6.41 -8.17
C PHE A 112 -3.84 6.68 -6.69
N LEU A 113 -4.12 5.69 -5.85
CA LEU A 113 -3.83 5.70 -4.43
C LEU A 113 -2.59 4.86 -4.21
N GLN A 114 -1.49 5.49 -3.81
CA GLN A 114 -0.21 4.81 -3.63
C GLN A 114 0.26 4.89 -2.19
N ARG A 115 0.94 3.83 -1.73
CA ARG A 115 1.85 3.90 -0.59
C ARG A 115 3.18 3.24 -0.94
N SER A 116 4.27 3.99 -0.80
CA SER A 116 5.64 3.48 -1.00
C SER A 116 6.26 3.18 0.36
N ASP A 117 6.64 1.93 0.57
CA ASP A 117 7.12 1.43 1.87
C ASP A 117 8.66 1.29 1.83
N TYR A 118 9.35 1.78 2.87
CA TYR A 118 10.81 1.86 2.97
C TYR A 118 11.33 1.33 4.32
N MET A 119 12.59 0.93 4.36
CA MET A 119 13.36 0.68 5.58
C MET A 119 14.66 1.47 5.53
N VAL A 120 15.18 1.86 6.70
CA VAL A 120 16.57 2.33 6.82
C VAL A 120 17.47 1.10 6.88
N HIS A 121 18.08 0.76 5.76
CA HIS A 121 18.95 -0.40 5.62
C HIS A 121 20.35 -0.10 6.13
N GLU A 122 20.81 -0.88 7.09
CA GLU A 122 22.21 -0.98 7.47
C GLU A 122 22.95 -1.92 6.51
N SER A 123 23.94 -1.36 5.83
CA SER A 123 24.95 -2.09 5.07
C SER A 123 26.35 -1.75 5.61
N TYR A 124 27.39 -2.36 5.06
CA TYR A 124 28.77 -2.09 5.44
C TYR A 124 29.53 -1.54 4.23
N ASP A 125 30.29 -0.46 4.45
CA ASP A 125 31.18 0.08 3.43
C ASP A 125 32.35 -0.89 3.18
N ASN A 126 32.51 -1.33 1.93
CA ASN A 126 33.48 -2.37 1.58
C ASN A 126 34.95 -1.95 1.81
N GLN A 127 35.25 -0.65 1.88
CA GLN A 127 36.63 -0.17 2.07
C GLN A 127 36.97 0.06 3.53
N THR A 128 36.02 0.62 4.29
CA THR A 128 36.22 1.06 5.68
C THR A 128 35.67 0.07 6.70
N ASN A 129 34.85 -0.89 6.27
CA ASN A 129 34.11 -1.84 7.11
C ASN A 129 33.25 -1.16 8.19
N LYS A 130 32.78 0.07 7.91
CA LYS A 130 31.91 0.84 8.81
C LYS A 130 30.44 0.69 8.38
N PRO A 131 29.50 0.72 9.33
CA PRO A 131 28.08 0.77 9.01
C PRO A 131 27.73 1.98 8.14
N LYS A 132 26.91 1.74 7.13
CA LYS A 132 26.32 2.73 6.23
C LYS A 132 24.81 2.54 6.25
N TYR A 133 24.09 3.64 6.45
CA TYR A 133 22.63 3.63 6.50
C TYR A 133 22.05 4.26 5.23
N GLU A 134 21.11 3.56 4.60
CA GLU A 134 20.47 4.01 3.37
C GLU A 134 18.96 3.76 3.42
N LEU A 135 18.17 4.72 2.93
CA LEU A 135 16.74 4.49 2.74
C LEU A 135 16.55 3.55 1.54
N LYS A 136 15.95 2.39 1.76
CA LYS A 136 15.67 1.40 0.72
C LYS A 136 14.20 1.03 0.66
N GLN A 137 13.65 1.05 -0.54
CA GLN A 137 12.25 0.72 -0.82
C GLN A 137 12.04 -0.78 -0.70
N ILE A 138 11.04 -1.17 0.10
CA ILE A 138 10.58 -2.55 0.28
C ILE A 138 9.63 -2.93 -0.86
N GLU A 139 8.64 -2.08 -1.09
CA GLU A 139 7.56 -2.29 -2.05
C GLU A 139 6.80 -1.00 -2.36
N VAL A 140 5.98 -1.06 -3.41
CA VAL A 140 4.96 -0.06 -3.71
C VAL A 140 3.61 -0.74 -3.68
N ASN A 141 2.64 -0.10 -3.04
CA ASN A 141 1.25 -0.53 -2.96
C ASN A 141 0.38 0.42 -3.78
N GLY A 142 -0.45 -0.10 -4.68
CA GLY A 142 -1.41 0.71 -5.45
C GLY A 142 -2.69 0.02 -5.89
N GLY A 143 -2.83 -1.27 -5.59
CA GLY A 143 -4.06 -2.02 -5.85
C GLY A 143 -5.19 -1.65 -4.88
N SER A 144 -4.91 -1.76 -3.58
CA SER A 144 -5.79 -1.34 -2.50
C SER A 144 -4.93 -0.74 -1.39
N VAL A 145 -5.16 0.53 -1.08
CA VAL A 145 -4.40 1.27 -0.08
C VAL A 145 -5.39 1.80 0.95
N GLY A 146 -5.45 1.12 2.10
CA GLY A 146 -6.32 1.48 3.22
C GLY A 146 -5.56 1.99 4.43
N THR A 147 -6.29 2.19 5.53
CA THR A 147 -5.77 2.50 6.88
C THR A 147 -5.07 3.86 7.04
N ALA A 148 -5.19 4.77 6.06
CA ALA A 148 -4.70 6.15 6.18
C ALA A 148 -5.29 6.85 7.42
N CYS A 149 -6.55 6.59 7.75
CA CYS A 149 -7.18 7.10 8.96
C CYS A 149 -6.46 6.62 10.22
N MET A 150 -6.14 5.32 10.32
CA MET A 150 -5.42 4.75 11.47
C MET A 150 -4.07 5.44 11.70
N SER A 151 -3.33 5.74 10.63
CA SER A 151 -2.06 6.44 10.76
C SER A 151 -2.20 7.91 11.19
N GLN A 152 -3.26 8.59 10.75
CA GLN A 152 -3.59 9.92 11.26
C GLN A 152 -3.93 9.88 12.75
N GLN A 153 -4.69 8.88 13.20
CA GLN A 153 -5.16 8.77 14.58
C GLN A 153 -4.05 8.34 15.56
N VAL A 154 -3.17 7.40 15.17
CA VAL A 154 -2.05 6.97 16.05
C VAL A 154 -1.09 8.13 16.37
N ARG A 155 -1.00 9.14 15.50
CA ARG A 155 -0.26 10.39 15.78
C ARG A 155 -0.85 11.18 16.95
N LEU A 156 -2.18 11.21 17.08
CA LEU A 156 -2.86 11.86 18.21
C LEU A 156 -2.69 11.05 19.49
N LEU A 157 -2.65 9.72 19.38
CA LEU A 157 -2.33 8.83 20.49
C LEU A 157 -0.91 9.07 21.01
N HIS A 158 0.10 9.04 20.15
CA HIS A 158 1.49 9.25 20.54
C HIS A 158 1.74 10.65 21.12
N ALA A 159 1.11 11.69 20.58
CA ALA A 159 1.20 13.02 21.17
C ALA A 159 0.70 13.03 22.63
N ARG A 160 -0.44 12.38 22.90
CA ARG A 160 -0.99 12.25 24.26
C ARG A 160 -0.07 11.44 25.18
N VAL A 161 0.47 10.32 24.70
CA VAL A 161 1.39 9.48 25.49
C VAL A 161 2.64 10.28 25.88
N LEU A 162 3.22 11.04 24.94
CA LEU A 162 4.36 11.91 25.22
C LEU A 162 4.01 13.03 26.22
N GLN A 163 2.83 13.66 26.09
CA GLN A 163 2.35 14.66 27.06
C GLN A 163 2.25 14.07 28.47
N LYS A 164 1.69 12.86 28.60
CA LYS A 164 1.57 12.16 29.88
C LYS A 164 2.92 11.71 30.44
N ALA A 165 3.89 11.45 29.57
CA ALA A 165 5.28 11.21 29.94
C ALA A 165 6.03 12.51 30.35
N GLY A 166 5.36 13.67 30.34
CA GLY A 166 5.94 14.95 30.75
C GLY A 166 6.74 15.67 29.66
N VAL A 167 6.58 15.26 28.39
CA VAL A 167 7.24 15.92 27.26
C VAL A 167 6.47 17.21 26.89
N PRO A 168 7.14 18.37 26.78
CA PRO A 168 6.47 19.63 26.41
C PRO A 168 5.89 19.62 24.99
N ASP A 169 4.72 20.23 24.80
CA ASP A 169 4.01 20.29 23.51
C ASP A 169 4.88 20.84 22.36
N ALA A 170 5.65 21.90 22.62
CA ALA A 170 6.54 22.50 21.62
C ALA A 170 7.60 21.50 21.11
N PHE A 171 8.06 20.59 21.98
CA PHE A 171 9.01 19.56 21.59
C PHE A 171 8.30 18.43 20.83
N ILE A 172 7.12 18.00 21.27
CA ILE A 172 6.28 17.01 20.57
C ILE A 172 6.00 17.45 19.12
N ASP A 173 5.67 18.72 18.91
CA ASP A 173 5.41 19.27 17.57
C ASP A 173 6.66 19.31 16.68
N SER A 174 7.86 19.36 17.27
CA SER A 174 9.14 19.34 16.54
C SER A 174 9.58 17.95 16.09
N VAL A 175 9.14 16.90 16.80
CA VAL A 175 9.55 15.50 16.56
C VAL A 175 8.47 14.66 15.87
N LEU A 176 7.18 14.96 16.06
CA LEU A 176 6.09 14.22 15.43
C LEU A 176 5.62 14.87 14.13
N ALA A 177 5.92 14.20 13.00
CA ALA A 177 5.46 14.63 11.68
C ALA A 177 3.93 14.82 11.62
N LYS A 178 3.48 15.88 10.94
CA LYS A 178 2.05 16.05 10.63
C LYS A 178 1.57 14.92 9.72
N ASN A 179 0.33 14.47 9.93
CA ASN A 179 -0.29 13.44 9.11
C ASN A 179 -1.73 13.82 8.81
N GLN A 180 -2.08 13.98 7.53
CA GLN A 180 -3.43 14.25 7.06
C GLN A 180 -3.82 13.30 5.92
N SER A 181 -3.28 12.08 5.93
CA SER A 181 -3.38 11.13 4.82
C SER A 181 -4.84 10.79 4.50
N SER A 182 -5.67 10.48 5.50
CA SER A 182 -7.11 10.26 5.30
C SER A 182 -7.84 11.51 4.78
N LYS A 183 -7.48 12.72 5.25
CA LYS A 183 -8.08 13.95 4.72
C LYS A 183 -7.74 14.17 3.25
N ALA A 184 -6.50 13.91 2.84
CA ALA A 184 -6.08 14.00 1.44
C ALA A 184 -6.78 12.95 0.56
N LEU A 185 -6.92 11.71 1.03
CA LEU A 185 -7.70 10.67 0.35
C LEU A 185 -9.16 11.12 0.13
N ASN A 186 -9.83 11.57 1.18
CA ASN A 186 -11.23 11.96 1.12
C ASN A 186 -11.46 13.23 0.26
N ARG A 187 -10.52 14.18 0.27
CA ARG A 187 -10.52 15.31 -0.68
C ARG A 187 -10.43 14.83 -2.13
N MET A 188 -9.58 13.85 -2.40
CA MET A 188 -9.39 13.30 -3.75
C MET A 188 -10.67 12.60 -4.26
N LEU A 189 -11.27 11.75 -3.43
CA LEU A 189 -12.54 11.07 -3.75
C LEU A 189 -13.68 12.08 -3.98
N TYR A 190 -13.77 13.11 -3.13
CA TYR A 190 -14.75 14.18 -3.29
C TYR A 190 -14.53 15.00 -4.57
N GLN A 191 -13.27 15.35 -4.89
CA GLN A 191 -12.94 16.06 -6.13
C GLN A 191 -13.28 15.24 -7.38
N ALA A 192 -13.05 13.92 -7.36
CA ALA A 192 -13.47 13.05 -8.46
C ALA A 192 -14.99 13.02 -8.61
N TRP A 193 -15.75 12.95 -7.50
CA TRP A 193 -17.21 13.03 -7.54
C TRP A 193 -17.71 14.36 -8.12
N LEU A 194 -17.15 15.50 -7.70
CA LEU A 194 -17.46 16.81 -8.28
C LEU A 194 -17.12 16.87 -9.78
N THR A 195 -16.01 16.26 -10.18
CA THR A 195 -15.55 16.22 -11.58
C THR A 195 -16.46 15.36 -12.45
N TYR A 196 -17.07 14.32 -11.90
CA TYR A 196 -18.07 13.51 -12.61
C TYR A 196 -19.30 14.34 -13.00
N GLY A 197 -19.69 15.32 -12.18
CA GLY A 197 -20.64 16.38 -12.56
C GLY A 197 -22.12 16.04 -12.42
N ASP A 198 -22.48 14.89 -11.85
CA ASP A 198 -23.87 14.52 -11.54
C ASP A 198 -24.10 14.51 -10.01
N PRO A 199 -24.90 15.44 -9.45
CA PRO A 199 -25.16 15.51 -8.02
C PRO A 199 -25.98 14.33 -7.47
N ASN A 200 -26.65 13.55 -8.32
CA ASN A 200 -27.39 12.35 -7.92
C ASN A 200 -26.52 11.08 -7.95
N ALA A 201 -25.32 11.16 -8.52
CA ALA A 201 -24.43 10.02 -8.61
C ALA A 201 -23.83 9.67 -7.24
N ILE A 202 -23.60 8.38 -7.01
CA ILE A 202 -23.08 7.86 -5.74
C ILE A 202 -21.56 7.70 -5.77
N ILE A 203 -20.95 7.72 -4.57
CA ILE A 203 -19.61 7.19 -4.33
C ILE A 203 -19.77 5.75 -3.82
N LEU A 204 -19.31 4.79 -4.62
CA LEU A 204 -19.39 3.37 -4.33
C LEU A 204 -18.09 2.88 -3.69
N PHE A 205 -18.16 2.45 -2.43
CA PHE A 205 -17.08 1.73 -1.75
C PHE A 205 -17.23 0.23 -2.06
N MET A 206 -16.20 -0.33 -2.68
CA MET A 206 -16.06 -1.77 -2.93
C MET A 206 -15.17 -2.34 -1.84
N ASP A 207 -15.77 -2.94 -0.82
CA ASP A 207 -15.07 -3.44 0.36
C ASP A 207 -15.72 -4.71 0.92
N ASN A 208 -15.10 -5.35 1.91
CA ASN A 208 -15.70 -6.52 2.55
C ASN A 208 -16.60 -6.12 3.74
N LYS A 209 -17.62 -5.27 3.51
CA LYS A 209 -18.48 -4.71 4.59
C LYS A 209 -19.11 -5.76 5.52
N THR A 210 -19.33 -6.97 5.00
CA THR A 210 -19.97 -8.06 5.76
C THR A 210 -18.99 -8.76 6.69
N LYS A 211 -17.71 -8.89 6.33
CA LYS A 211 -16.68 -9.52 7.18
C LYS A 211 -15.32 -8.86 6.98
N SER A 212 -15.05 -7.77 7.70
CA SER A 212 -13.77 -7.07 7.63
C SER A 212 -13.31 -6.60 9.01
N PRO A 213 -12.05 -6.85 9.42
CA PRO A 213 -11.48 -6.19 10.60
C PRO A 213 -11.45 -4.66 10.43
N TRP A 214 -11.32 -4.18 9.19
CA TRP A 214 -11.17 -2.77 8.82
C TRP A 214 -12.48 -2.04 8.58
N HIS A 215 -13.62 -2.59 9.01
CA HIS A 215 -14.92 -1.95 8.84
C HIS A 215 -14.96 -0.51 9.37
N PHE A 216 -14.43 -0.27 10.57
CA PHE A 216 -14.38 1.08 11.15
C PHE A 216 -13.47 2.04 10.38
N ALA A 217 -12.36 1.55 9.80
CA ALA A 217 -11.49 2.36 8.97
C ALA A 217 -12.21 2.86 7.71
N ASN A 218 -12.95 1.96 7.04
CA ASN A 218 -13.72 2.30 5.84
C ASN A 218 -14.87 3.27 6.15
N TYR A 219 -15.55 3.09 7.28
CA TYR A 219 -16.65 3.98 7.70
C TYR A 219 -16.14 5.33 8.23
N HIS A 220 -14.91 5.41 8.75
CA HIS A 220 -14.28 6.70 9.02
C HIS A 220 -14.19 7.54 7.74
N ASP A 221 -13.70 6.96 6.64
CA ASP A 221 -13.63 7.66 5.35
C ASP A 221 -15.03 7.99 4.78
N HIS A 222 -16.02 7.11 5.01
CA HIS A 222 -17.42 7.41 4.72
C HIS A 222 -17.90 8.69 5.42
N TYR A 223 -17.76 8.77 6.75
CA TYR A 223 -18.22 9.92 7.52
C TYR A 223 -17.47 11.21 7.15
N GLU A 224 -16.17 11.11 6.84
CA GLU A 224 -15.41 12.25 6.34
C GLU A 224 -15.92 12.75 4.98
N LEU A 225 -16.33 11.86 4.07
CA LEU A 225 -16.95 12.24 2.79
C LEU A 225 -18.34 12.86 2.96
N GLU A 226 -19.17 12.33 3.86
CA GLU A 226 -20.46 12.96 4.21
C GLU A 226 -20.23 14.38 4.73
N ARG A 227 -19.26 14.56 5.63
CA ARG A 227 -18.89 15.87 6.17
C ARG A 227 -18.36 16.82 5.09
N LEU A 228 -17.46 16.36 4.23
CA LEU A 228 -16.88 17.17 3.14
C LEU A 228 -17.92 17.58 2.09
N SER A 229 -18.87 16.71 1.79
CA SER A 229 -19.94 16.98 0.84
C SER A 229 -21.13 17.71 1.45
N ASN A 230 -21.11 17.98 2.77
CA ASN A 230 -22.23 18.51 3.54
C ASN A 230 -23.53 17.69 3.32
N GLY A 231 -23.39 16.36 3.32
CA GLY A 231 -24.47 15.39 3.11
C GLY A 231 -24.98 15.28 1.67
N LYS A 232 -24.35 15.95 0.69
CA LYS A 232 -24.81 15.93 -0.71
C LYS A 232 -24.41 14.65 -1.45
N ALA A 233 -23.21 14.14 -1.21
CA ALA A 233 -22.75 12.92 -1.88
C ALA A 233 -23.33 11.71 -1.16
N LYS A 234 -24.04 10.85 -1.89
CA LYS A 234 -24.52 9.58 -1.34
C LYS A 234 -23.40 8.54 -1.41
N ILE A 235 -23.01 7.98 -0.27
CA ILE A 235 -21.98 6.94 -0.19
C ILE A 235 -22.62 5.58 0.07
N VAL A 236 -22.21 4.56 -0.69
CA VAL A 236 -22.74 3.18 -0.56
C VAL A 236 -21.60 2.19 -0.52
N HIS A 237 -21.67 1.19 0.37
CA HIS A 237 -20.72 0.09 0.43
C HIS A 237 -21.33 -1.18 -0.18
N LEU A 238 -20.58 -1.86 -1.03
CA LEU A 238 -20.92 -3.18 -1.56
C LEU A 238 -19.78 -4.17 -1.30
N ALA A 239 -20.15 -5.35 -0.80
CA ALA A 239 -19.34 -6.54 -0.84
C ALA A 239 -19.37 -7.21 -2.21
N LEU A 240 -18.35 -8.01 -2.50
CA LEU A 240 -18.15 -8.67 -3.79
C LEU A 240 -19.39 -9.47 -4.27
N ASN A 241 -20.12 -10.11 -3.35
CA ASN A 241 -21.34 -10.86 -3.64
C ASN A 241 -22.58 -9.99 -3.93
N GLU A 242 -22.50 -8.68 -3.66
CA GLU A 242 -23.55 -7.70 -3.91
C GLU A 242 -23.33 -6.93 -5.22
N PHE A 243 -22.18 -7.10 -5.89
CA PHE A 243 -21.94 -6.47 -7.20
C PHE A 243 -22.94 -6.93 -8.27
N LYS A 244 -23.64 -8.05 -8.04
CA LYS A 244 -24.78 -8.50 -8.86
C LYS A 244 -25.95 -7.52 -8.91
N ASN A 245 -26.01 -6.58 -7.97
CA ASN A 245 -27.03 -5.54 -7.90
C ASN A 245 -26.68 -4.31 -8.77
N LEU A 246 -25.47 -4.28 -9.34
CA LEU A 246 -25.05 -3.24 -10.27
C LEU A 246 -25.56 -3.57 -11.67
N THR A 247 -25.84 -2.52 -12.43
CA THR A 247 -26.15 -2.61 -13.86
C THR A 247 -25.31 -1.59 -14.62
N MET A 248 -25.19 -1.76 -15.93
CA MET A 248 -24.54 -0.79 -16.80
C MET A 248 -25.45 -0.49 -17.98
N ASP A 249 -25.69 0.79 -18.21
CA ASP A 249 -26.49 1.27 -19.35
C ASP A 249 -25.74 1.06 -20.68
N GLU A 250 -26.44 1.20 -21.81
CA GLU A 250 -25.85 1.14 -23.15
C GLU A 250 -24.74 2.19 -23.34
N ASP A 251 -24.85 3.33 -22.65
CA ASP A 251 -23.85 4.40 -22.70
C ASP A 251 -22.68 4.18 -21.72
N PHE A 252 -22.57 3.00 -21.11
CA PHE A 252 -21.56 2.62 -20.11
C PHE A 252 -21.70 3.29 -18.74
N THR A 253 -22.81 3.96 -18.44
CA THR A 253 -23.08 4.46 -17.07
C THR A 253 -23.32 3.28 -16.11
N LEU A 254 -22.50 3.15 -15.08
CA LEU A 254 -22.71 2.18 -14.00
C LEU A 254 -23.81 2.68 -13.07
N ARG A 255 -24.72 1.80 -12.66
CA ARG A 255 -25.82 2.13 -11.76
C ARG A 255 -25.96 1.14 -10.60
N LEU A 256 -26.45 1.65 -9.48
CA LEU A 256 -26.94 0.87 -8.35
C LEU A 256 -28.36 1.32 -8.01
N GLY A 257 -29.36 0.43 -8.20
CA GLY A 257 -30.76 0.78 -7.94
C GLY A 257 -31.23 2.00 -8.75
N GLY A 258 -30.79 2.13 -10.00
CA GLY A 258 -31.11 3.24 -10.89
C GLY A 258 -30.25 4.50 -10.71
N LEU A 259 -29.51 4.64 -9.61
CA LEU A 259 -28.63 5.79 -9.37
C LEU A 259 -27.28 5.61 -10.08
N PRO A 260 -26.76 6.62 -10.81
CA PRO A 260 -25.43 6.57 -11.39
C PRO A 260 -24.33 6.40 -10.34
N VAL A 261 -23.22 5.76 -10.70
CA VAL A 261 -22.01 5.67 -9.88
C VAL A 261 -20.95 6.61 -10.46
N ALA A 262 -20.61 7.65 -9.70
CA ALA A 262 -19.57 8.61 -10.09
C ALA A 262 -18.17 8.08 -9.83
N VAL A 263 -17.96 7.50 -8.64
CA VAL A 263 -16.65 7.01 -8.17
C VAL A 263 -16.82 5.58 -7.67
N ALA A 264 -15.97 4.68 -8.16
CA ALA A 264 -15.83 3.32 -7.65
C ALA A 264 -14.52 3.21 -6.85
N TYR A 265 -14.61 3.40 -5.53
CA TYR A 265 -13.49 3.31 -4.60
C TYR A 265 -13.24 1.85 -4.21
N LYS A 266 -12.11 1.32 -4.65
CA LYS A 266 -11.68 -0.06 -4.54
C LYS A 266 -10.81 -0.26 -3.30
N ASN A 267 -11.36 -0.97 -2.32
CA ASN A 267 -10.65 -1.49 -1.14
C ASN A 267 -10.50 -3.03 -1.22
N LEU A 268 -10.38 -3.55 -2.43
CA LEU A 268 -10.21 -4.97 -2.75
C LEU A 268 -9.04 -5.11 -3.72
N ILE A 269 -8.35 -6.25 -3.66
CA ILE A 269 -7.35 -6.63 -4.66
C ILE A 269 -7.97 -7.73 -5.50
N PHE A 270 -8.06 -7.52 -6.80
CA PHE A 270 -8.69 -8.46 -7.72
C PHE A 270 -7.68 -9.47 -8.29
N MET A 271 -6.48 -8.99 -8.60
CA MET A 271 -5.39 -9.82 -9.10
C MET A 271 -4.86 -10.76 -8.01
N GLY A 272 -4.50 -11.99 -8.40
CA GLY A 272 -4.07 -13.05 -7.48
C GLY A 272 -5.21 -13.93 -6.97
N SER A 273 -6.45 -13.65 -7.39
CA SER A 273 -7.64 -14.49 -7.16
C SER A 273 -8.23 -14.97 -8.47
N ILE A 274 -8.55 -16.27 -8.57
CA ILE A 274 -9.36 -16.81 -9.67
C ILE A 274 -10.82 -16.76 -9.20
N LEU A 275 -11.56 -15.78 -9.71
CA LEU A 275 -12.95 -15.57 -9.32
C LEU A 275 -13.88 -16.42 -10.19
N ALA A 276 -15.06 -16.74 -9.63
CA ALA A 276 -16.11 -17.37 -10.41
C ALA A 276 -16.50 -16.48 -11.61
N PRO A 277 -16.85 -17.05 -12.79
CA PRO A 277 -17.14 -16.27 -13.99
C PRO A 277 -18.18 -15.16 -13.79
N ALA A 278 -19.22 -15.40 -12.98
CA ALA A 278 -20.23 -14.40 -12.65
C ALA A 278 -19.63 -13.20 -11.91
N THR A 279 -18.78 -13.43 -10.91
CA THR A 279 -18.10 -12.38 -10.16
C THR A 279 -17.10 -11.62 -11.04
N PHE A 280 -16.36 -12.34 -11.89
CA PHE A 280 -15.45 -11.71 -12.84
C PHE A 280 -16.20 -10.79 -13.80
N ASN A 281 -17.36 -11.20 -14.33
CA ASN A 281 -18.18 -10.34 -15.19
C ASN A 281 -18.67 -9.07 -14.49
N MET A 282 -18.92 -9.11 -13.19
CA MET A 282 -19.28 -7.92 -12.41
C MET A 282 -18.10 -6.95 -12.31
N ILE A 283 -16.88 -7.44 -12.06
CA ILE A 283 -15.66 -6.61 -12.08
C ILE A 283 -15.46 -6.01 -13.48
N ARG A 284 -15.66 -6.82 -14.53
CA ARG A 284 -15.55 -6.34 -15.92
C ARG A 284 -16.51 -5.19 -16.20
N MET A 285 -17.75 -5.29 -15.73
CA MET A 285 -18.74 -4.23 -15.86
C MET A 285 -18.31 -2.94 -15.16
N ILE A 286 -17.80 -3.05 -13.92
CA ILE A 286 -17.33 -1.88 -13.15
C ILE A 286 -16.16 -1.18 -13.85
N GLU A 287 -15.13 -1.92 -14.24
CA GLU A 287 -13.93 -1.36 -14.87
C GLU A 287 -14.20 -0.75 -16.25
N ARG A 288 -15.10 -1.36 -17.05
CA ARG A 288 -15.56 -0.83 -18.36
C ARG A 288 -16.42 0.42 -18.25
N SER A 289 -17.02 0.68 -17.09
CA SER A 289 -17.98 1.76 -16.94
C SER A 289 -17.37 3.16 -16.97
N LYS A 290 -18.26 4.16 -17.06
CA LYS A 290 -17.94 5.58 -16.94
C LYS A 290 -17.60 6.04 -15.51
N ALA A 291 -17.74 5.19 -14.49
CA ALA A 291 -17.34 5.54 -13.13
C ALA A 291 -15.82 5.81 -13.07
N ILE A 292 -15.41 6.80 -12.29
CA ILE A 292 -14.00 7.09 -12.00
C ILE A 292 -13.50 6.02 -11.01
N LYS A 293 -12.49 5.26 -11.40
CA LYS A 293 -11.93 4.19 -10.56
C LYS A 293 -10.92 4.77 -9.57
N ALA A 294 -10.96 4.30 -8.32
CA ALA A 294 -10.02 4.65 -7.27
C ALA A 294 -9.62 3.39 -6.50
N THR A 295 -8.70 2.53 -6.93
CA THR A 295 -7.89 2.60 -8.15
C THR A 295 -8.44 1.66 -9.23
N SER A 296 -8.03 1.84 -10.49
CA SER A 296 -8.34 0.92 -11.60
C SER A 296 -7.47 -0.34 -11.59
N LEU A 297 -7.84 -1.35 -12.37
CA LEU A 297 -6.99 -2.54 -12.59
C LEU A 297 -5.59 -2.22 -13.14
N PHE A 298 -5.41 -1.18 -13.95
CA PHE A 298 -4.07 -0.79 -14.44
C PHE A 298 -3.07 -0.52 -13.31
N PHE A 299 -3.54 0.03 -12.18
CA PHE A 299 -2.70 0.31 -11.03
C PHE A 299 -2.36 -0.96 -10.23
N GLU A 300 -3.23 -1.97 -10.21
CA GLU A 300 -2.90 -3.28 -9.64
C GLU A 300 -1.74 -3.93 -10.41
N PHE A 301 -1.76 -3.86 -11.74
CA PHE A 301 -0.66 -4.37 -12.57
C PHE A 301 0.62 -3.57 -12.39
N CYS A 302 0.56 -2.24 -12.37
CA CYS A 302 1.79 -1.46 -12.27
C CYS A 302 2.49 -1.59 -10.92
N THR A 303 1.78 -1.89 -9.82
CA THR A 303 2.40 -1.96 -8.48
C THR A 303 2.88 -3.34 -8.05
N THR A 304 3.05 -4.29 -8.97
CA THR A 304 3.56 -5.62 -8.59
C THR A 304 5.06 -5.65 -8.34
N LYS A 305 5.47 -6.72 -7.66
CA LYS A 305 6.87 -7.05 -7.42
C LYS A 305 7.64 -7.26 -8.73
N LYS A 306 7.03 -7.86 -9.77
CA LYS A 306 7.65 -7.95 -11.10
C LYS A 306 7.94 -6.59 -11.73
N VAL A 307 6.99 -5.66 -11.70
CA VAL A 307 7.23 -4.30 -12.22
C VAL A 307 8.32 -3.59 -11.41
N GLN A 308 8.29 -3.70 -10.07
CA GLN A 308 9.34 -3.14 -9.22
C GLN A 308 10.73 -3.69 -9.58
N GLN A 309 10.85 -5.00 -9.86
CA GLN A 309 12.10 -5.61 -10.28
C GLN A 309 12.57 -5.10 -11.65
N LEU A 310 11.67 -4.98 -12.63
CA LEU A 310 12.01 -4.45 -13.95
C LEU A 310 12.51 -3.00 -13.86
N LEU A 311 11.89 -2.18 -13.02
CA LEU A 311 12.33 -0.80 -12.79
C LEU A 311 13.76 -0.69 -12.26
N ALA A 312 14.23 -1.68 -11.51
CA ALA A 312 15.60 -1.71 -11.01
C ALA A 312 16.65 -1.87 -12.14
N MET A 313 16.25 -2.35 -13.32
CA MET A 313 17.15 -2.51 -14.45
C MET A 313 17.61 -1.16 -15.03
N PRO A 314 18.79 -1.10 -15.67
CA PRO A 314 19.25 0.10 -16.37
C PRO A 314 18.25 0.56 -17.43
N GLY A 315 18.00 1.88 -17.52
CA GLY A 315 17.11 2.48 -18.52
C GLY A 315 15.60 2.38 -18.25
N MET A 316 15.16 1.53 -17.31
CA MET A 316 13.72 1.28 -17.11
C MET A 316 13.00 2.41 -16.39
N VAL A 317 13.66 3.14 -15.48
CA VAL A 317 13.07 4.36 -14.89
C VAL A 317 13.05 5.48 -15.92
N GLU A 318 14.15 5.64 -16.67
CA GLU A 318 14.36 6.67 -17.68
C GLU A 318 13.31 6.61 -18.80
N ARG A 319 12.84 5.41 -19.16
CA ARG A 319 11.70 5.22 -20.08
C ARG A 319 10.49 6.09 -19.71
N PHE A 320 10.24 6.29 -18.42
CA PHE A 320 9.08 7.04 -17.90
C PHE A 320 9.39 8.49 -17.54
N PHE A 321 10.63 8.93 -17.70
CA PHE A 321 11.06 10.32 -17.47
C PHE A 321 11.95 10.78 -18.65
N PRO A 322 11.39 10.86 -19.87
CA PRO A 322 12.17 11.20 -21.07
C PRO A 322 12.58 12.68 -21.11
N ASP A 323 11.94 13.55 -20.31
CA ASP A 323 12.29 14.96 -20.20
C ASP A 323 13.56 15.11 -19.34
N PRO A 324 14.66 15.67 -19.88
CA PRO A 324 15.90 15.88 -19.13
C PRO A 324 15.74 16.72 -17.86
N SER A 325 14.71 17.58 -17.79
CA SER A 325 14.41 18.37 -16.58
C SER A 325 13.98 17.50 -15.38
N GLU A 326 13.58 16.25 -15.63
CA GLU A 326 13.17 15.28 -14.60
C GLU A 326 14.32 14.35 -14.16
N ALA A 327 15.56 14.60 -14.61
CA ALA A 327 16.74 13.77 -14.27
C ALA A 327 16.95 13.58 -12.76
N GLN A 328 16.66 14.61 -11.96
CA GLN A 328 16.76 14.50 -10.49
C GLN A 328 15.73 13.51 -9.92
N MET A 329 14.52 13.45 -10.49
CA MET A 329 13.51 12.46 -10.06
C MET A 329 14.00 11.04 -10.30
N ILE A 330 14.64 10.80 -11.45
CA ILE A 330 15.25 9.49 -11.77
C ILE A 330 16.31 9.14 -10.72
N ALA A 331 17.21 10.07 -10.41
CA ALA A 331 18.27 9.87 -9.42
C ALA A 331 17.68 9.58 -8.03
N ASP A 332 16.70 10.37 -7.58
CA ASP A 332 16.05 10.21 -6.27
C ASP A 332 15.35 8.84 -6.16
N ILE A 333 14.63 8.43 -7.21
CA ILE A 333 14.01 7.10 -7.28
C ILE A 333 15.07 6.00 -7.16
N ARG A 334 16.09 6.03 -8.03
CA ARG A 334 17.14 4.99 -8.08
C ARG A 334 17.92 4.89 -6.78
N ASN A 335 18.16 6.01 -6.09
CA ASN A 335 18.83 6.03 -4.79
C ASN A 335 18.08 5.21 -3.73
N THR A 336 16.76 5.09 -3.85
CA THR A 336 15.93 4.29 -2.94
C THR A 336 15.84 2.81 -3.32
N PHE A 337 16.33 2.38 -4.48
CA PHE A 337 16.19 0.97 -4.88
C PHE A 337 17.11 0.07 -4.07
N ALA A 338 16.51 -1.01 -3.56
CA ALA A 338 17.22 -2.20 -3.16
C ALA A 338 17.59 -3.04 -4.39
N LYS A 339 18.51 -3.98 -4.24
CA LYS A 339 18.84 -4.94 -5.29
C LYS A 339 17.68 -5.91 -5.50
N LEU A 340 17.30 -6.06 -6.77
CA LEU A 340 16.17 -6.85 -7.25
C LEU A 340 16.61 -7.64 -8.48
N TRP A 341 16.26 -8.92 -8.53
CA TRP A 341 16.62 -9.82 -9.62
C TRP A 341 15.40 -10.56 -10.14
N GLY A 342 15.28 -10.58 -11.47
CA GLY A 342 14.39 -11.50 -12.18
C GLY A 342 14.99 -12.90 -12.20
N LEU A 343 14.14 -13.92 -12.31
CA LEU A 343 14.54 -15.33 -12.29
C LEU A 343 14.14 -16.05 -13.59
N GLU A 344 13.53 -15.34 -14.54
CA GLU A 344 12.94 -15.89 -15.78
C GLU A 344 13.95 -16.37 -16.84
N ASN A 345 15.20 -15.92 -16.75
CA ASN A 345 16.24 -16.21 -17.74
C ASN A 345 17.15 -17.36 -17.30
N ASP A 346 17.84 -17.98 -18.27
CA ASP A 346 18.84 -19.03 -18.04
C ASP A 346 20.28 -18.54 -18.28
N ASP A 347 20.47 -17.22 -18.33
CA ASP A 347 21.78 -16.58 -18.44
C ASP A 347 22.66 -16.84 -17.20
N GLU A 348 23.97 -16.61 -17.36
CA GLU A 348 24.96 -16.85 -16.31
C GLU A 348 24.68 -16.03 -15.05
N GLN A 349 24.26 -14.76 -15.20
CA GLN A 349 23.96 -13.87 -14.08
C GLN A 349 22.79 -14.40 -13.24
N THR A 350 21.74 -14.88 -13.91
CA THR A 350 20.56 -15.45 -13.25
C THR A 350 20.88 -16.78 -12.56
N ARG A 351 21.72 -17.62 -13.16
CA ARG A 351 22.19 -18.86 -12.51
C ARG A 351 23.03 -18.56 -11.27
N MET A 352 23.98 -17.62 -11.37
CA MET A 352 24.81 -17.22 -10.23
C MET A 352 24.00 -16.67 -9.07
N ILE A 353 22.98 -15.83 -9.32
CA ILE A 353 22.17 -15.29 -8.22
C ILE A 353 21.28 -16.36 -7.57
N ILE A 354 20.78 -17.33 -8.36
CA ILE A 354 20.04 -18.48 -7.80
C ILE A 354 20.95 -19.34 -6.94
N GLU A 355 22.16 -19.64 -7.40
CA GLU A 355 23.15 -20.40 -6.64
C GLU A 355 23.56 -19.69 -5.34
N ASP A 356 23.80 -18.38 -5.38
CA ASP A 356 24.10 -17.58 -4.18
C ASP A 356 22.92 -17.56 -3.21
N ALA A 357 21.68 -17.45 -3.71
CA ALA A 357 20.48 -17.49 -2.87
C ALA A 357 20.24 -18.86 -2.22
N ILE A 358 20.65 -19.94 -2.88
CA ILE A 358 20.61 -21.30 -2.31
C ILE A 358 21.69 -21.47 -1.24
N ALA A 359 22.88 -20.90 -1.46
CA ALA A 359 24.01 -21.00 -0.53
C ALA A 359 23.85 -20.07 0.69
N HIS A 360 23.25 -18.90 0.49
CA HIS A 360 23.13 -17.81 1.46
C HIS A 360 21.69 -17.25 1.53
N PRO A 361 20.68 -18.08 1.85
CA PRO A 361 19.28 -17.67 1.83
C PRO A 361 18.95 -16.57 2.84
N GLU A 362 19.78 -16.37 3.86
CA GLU A 362 19.63 -15.30 4.85
C GLU A 362 19.78 -13.89 4.25
N ARG A 363 20.44 -13.77 3.09
CA ARG A 363 20.68 -12.50 2.38
C ARG A 363 19.51 -12.06 1.50
N TYR A 364 18.48 -12.90 1.34
CA TYR A 364 17.45 -12.70 0.34
C TYR A 364 16.05 -12.84 0.88
N VAL A 365 15.11 -12.31 0.10
CA VAL A 365 13.67 -12.56 0.22
C VAL A 365 13.17 -12.94 -1.16
N LEU A 366 12.52 -14.10 -1.26
CA LEU A 366 11.88 -14.54 -2.50
C LEU A 366 10.40 -14.13 -2.46
N LYS A 367 9.97 -13.30 -3.41
CA LYS A 367 8.63 -12.71 -3.42
C LYS A 367 7.82 -13.19 -4.62
N PRO A 368 6.62 -13.78 -4.43
CA PRO A 368 5.69 -13.99 -5.53
C PRO A 368 5.03 -12.68 -5.95
N ASN A 369 4.43 -12.65 -7.14
CA ASN A 369 3.58 -11.53 -7.61
C ASN A 369 2.21 -11.50 -6.90
N LYS A 370 2.21 -11.42 -5.56
CA LYS A 370 1.00 -11.35 -4.73
C LYS A 370 1.07 -10.16 -3.78
N GLU A 371 -0.11 -9.66 -3.41
CA GLU A 371 -0.28 -8.53 -2.50
C GLU A 371 -0.97 -8.96 -1.18
N GLY A 372 -0.91 -8.10 -0.16
CA GLY A 372 -1.63 -8.30 1.11
C GLY A 372 -0.85 -8.96 2.25
N GLY A 373 0.48 -9.08 2.15
CA GLY A 373 1.37 -9.57 3.21
C GLY A 373 1.36 -11.10 3.43
N GLY A 374 2.41 -11.62 4.07
CA GLY A 374 2.50 -13.05 4.43
C GLY A 374 2.64 -14.01 3.24
N LYS A 375 3.18 -13.53 2.12
CA LYS A 375 3.36 -14.33 0.89
C LYS A 375 4.82 -14.59 0.52
N ASN A 376 5.76 -13.97 1.22
CA ASN A 376 7.18 -14.09 0.92
C ASN A 376 7.75 -15.39 1.49
N PHE A 377 8.83 -15.87 0.87
CA PHE A 377 9.61 -17.00 1.36
C PHE A 377 10.94 -16.52 1.94
N TRP A 378 11.38 -17.19 3.00
CA TRP A 378 12.52 -16.79 3.82
C TRP A 378 13.38 -18.01 4.17
N GLY A 379 14.70 -17.84 4.28
CA GLY A 379 15.58 -18.89 4.77
C GLY A 379 15.44 -20.20 3.98
N GLN A 380 15.18 -21.31 4.68
CA GLN A 380 15.09 -22.63 4.05
C GLN A 380 13.99 -22.72 2.97
N ASP A 381 12.89 -21.98 3.10
CA ASP A 381 11.83 -21.97 2.08
C ASP A 381 12.34 -21.45 0.73
N ILE A 382 13.29 -20.51 0.73
CA ILE A 382 13.93 -20.02 -0.50
C ILE A 382 14.68 -21.16 -1.18
N VAL A 383 15.48 -21.90 -0.41
CA VAL A 383 16.29 -23.02 -0.90
C VAL A 383 15.39 -24.11 -1.50
N ASP A 384 14.35 -24.50 -0.77
CA ASP A 384 13.44 -25.57 -1.18
C ASP A 384 12.69 -25.19 -2.46
N LYS A 385 12.22 -23.94 -2.55
CA LYS A 385 11.53 -23.43 -3.73
C LYS A 385 12.46 -23.36 -4.94
N LEU A 386 13.62 -22.71 -4.82
CA LEU A 386 14.54 -22.50 -5.95
C LEU A 386 15.09 -23.81 -6.53
N LYS A 387 15.24 -24.86 -5.73
CA LYS A 387 15.63 -26.21 -6.21
C LYS A 387 14.56 -26.92 -7.03
N THR A 388 13.29 -26.57 -6.81
CA THR A 388 12.13 -27.24 -7.43
C THR A 388 11.49 -26.46 -8.56
N PHE A 389 11.70 -25.14 -8.60
CA PHE A 389 11.03 -24.28 -9.56
C PHE A 389 11.39 -24.60 -11.00
N ASN A 390 10.36 -24.76 -11.83
CA ASN A 390 10.52 -24.70 -13.28
C ASN A 390 10.68 -23.24 -13.76
N ARG A 391 10.93 -23.03 -15.07
CA ARG A 391 11.09 -21.69 -15.66
C ARG A 391 9.89 -20.77 -15.40
N SER A 392 8.67 -21.28 -15.57
CA SER A 392 7.44 -20.47 -15.41
C SER A 392 7.17 -20.13 -13.95
N GLU A 393 7.54 -20.99 -13.00
CA GLU A 393 7.49 -20.68 -11.56
C GLU A 393 8.53 -19.63 -11.19
N ARG A 394 9.75 -19.72 -11.74
CA ARG A 394 10.77 -18.67 -11.57
C ARG A 394 10.28 -17.32 -12.09
N ALA A 395 9.67 -17.28 -13.28
CA ALA A 395 9.12 -16.04 -13.84
C ALA A 395 8.02 -15.39 -12.97
N ALA A 396 7.29 -16.18 -12.18
CA ALA A 396 6.25 -15.69 -11.27
C ALA A 396 6.80 -15.14 -9.92
N HIS A 397 8.13 -15.19 -9.72
CA HIS A 397 8.79 -14.71 -8.52
C HIS A 397 9.93 -13.74 -8.86
N ILE A 398 10.28 -12.91 -7.89
CA ILE A 398 11.49 -12.10 -7.91
C ILE A 398 12.33 -12.42 -6.68
N LEU A 399 13.64 -12.22 -6.79
CA LEU A 399 14.52 -12.21 -5.64
C LEU A 399 14.85 -10.76 -5.27
N MET A 400 14.85 -10.46 -3.98
CA MET A 400 15.21 -9.15 -3.46
C MET A 400 16.25 -9.30 -2.36
N GLU A 401 17.19 -8.37 -2.23
CA GLU A 401 18.10 -8.36 -1.09
C GLU A 401 17.29 -8.17 0.21
N ARG A 402 17.69 -8.90 1.25
CA ARG A 402 17.10 -8.74 2.57
C ARG A 402 17.63 -7.46 3.19
N LEU A 403 16.73 -6.53 3.45
CA LEU A 403 17.04 -5.30 4.16
C LEU A 403 17.23 -5.59 5.65
N ASN A 404 18.28 -4.99 6.22
CA ASN A 404 18.64 -5.08 7.63
C ASN A 404 18.35 -3.74 8.32
N PRO A 405 17.14 -3.50 8.84
CA PRO A 405 16.84 -2.31 9.62
C PRO A 405 17.47 -2.37 11.02
N VAL A 406 17.86 -1.22 11.57
CA VAL A 406 18.39 -1.12 12.93
C VAL A 406 17.27 -1.32 13.94
N PRO A 407 17.36 -2.32 14.84
CA PRO A 407 16.35 -2.51 15.87
C PRO A 407 16.33 -1.37 16.88
N THR A 408 15.14 -1.01 17.34
CA THR A 408 14.90 -0.05 18.43
C THR A 408 14.03 -0.72 19.49
N LYS A 409 13.90 -0.12 20.68
CA LYS A 409 13.03 -0.67 21.74
C LYS A 409 11.71 0.08 21.79
N ASN A 410 10.60 -0.65 21.85
CA ASN A 410 9.27 -0.08 22.03
C ASN A 410 8.32 -1.09 22.70
N PHE A 411 7.15 -0.64 23.13
CA PHE A 411 6.10 -1.50 23.66
C PHE A 411 5.06 -1.76 22.57
N MET A 412 4.84 -3.04 22.25
CA MET A 412 3.80 -3.45 21.31
C MET A 412 2.49 -3.67 22.08
N VAL A 413 1.46 -2.87 21.79
CA VAL A 413 0.16 -2.97 22.43
C VAL A 413 -0.80 -3.69 21.49
N TRP A 414 -1.10 -4.96 21.81
CA TRP A 414 -2.01 -5.81 21.05
C TRP A 414 -3.25 -6.17 21.86
N PRO A 415 -4.43 -6.30 21.23
CA PRO A 415 -5.62 -6.81 21.90
C PRO A 415 -5.35 -8.19 22.51
N ASN A 416 -5.77 -8.37 23.76
CA ASN A 416 -5.68 -9.63 24.51
C ASN A 416 -4.25 -10.20 24.65
N LYS A 417 -3.22 -9.35 24.59
CA LYS A 417 -1.84 -9.73 24.89
C LYS A 417 -1.27 -8.80 25.95
N GLU A 418 -0.37 -9.34 26.77
CA GLU A 418 0.42 -8.53 27.68
C GLU A 418 1.33 -7.58 26.88
N THR A 419 1.43 -6.34 27.34
CA THR A 419 2.31 -5.34 26.73
C THR A 419 3.73 -5.53 27.27
N GLN A 420 4.68 -5.79 26.39
CA GLN A 420 6.07 -6.03 26.75
C GLN A 420 7.01 -5.10 25.97
N LEU A 421 8.11 -4.70 26.60
CA LEU A 421 9.20 -4.00 25.92
C LEU A 421 9.90 -4.99 24.98
N SER A 422 9.98 -4.66 23.71
CA SER A 422 10.52 -5.55 22.67
C SER A 422 11.48 -4.82 21.76
N ASP A 423 12.39 -5.57 21.15
CA ASP A 423 13.16 -5.08 20.00
C ASP A 423 12.27 -5.10 18.76
N VAL A 424 12.17 -3.95 18.11
CA VAL A 424 11.26 -3.70 16.99
C VAL A 424 11.99 -3.05 15.82
N VAL A 425 11.43 -3.21 14.63
CA VAL A 425 11.91 -2.58 13.40
C VAL A 425 10.76 -1.87 12.69
N ASN A 426 11.07 -0.74 12.05
CA ASN A 426 10.08 0.13 11.44
C ASN A 426 10.11 0.05 9.91
N GLU A 427 8.93 0.08 9.31
CA GLU A 427 8.69 0.25 7.88
C GLU A 427 8.00 1.61 7.67
N ILE A 428 8.64 2.49 6.90
CA ILE A 428 8.19 3.85 6.60
C ILE A 428 7.35 3.81 5.33
N GLY A 429 6.03 3.88 5.44
CA GLY A 429 5.12 4.02 4.32
C GLY A 429 4.79 5.48 4.04
N ILE A 430 5.01 5.97 2.82
CA ILE A 430 4.61 7.32 2.42
C ILE A 430 3.46 7.25 1.43
N PHE A 431 2.37 7.97 1.71
CA PHE A 431 1.20 8.02 0.84
C PHE A 431 1.39 9.05 -0.27
N GLY A 432 0.98 8.72 -1.49
CA GLY A 432 0.87 9.66 -2.62
C GLY A 432 -0.41 9.41 -3.40
N TYR A 433 -1.15 10.47 -3.70
CA TYR A 433 -2.42 10.40 -4.41
C TYR A 433 -2.36 11.20 -5.70
N ILE A 434 -2.68 10.57 -6.84
CA ILE A 434 -2.81 11.25 -8.14
C ILE A 434 -4.26 11.13 -8.59
N PHE A 435 -4.87 12.24 -8.99
CA PHE A 435 -6.02 12.23 -9.88
C PHE A 435 -5.54 12.64 -11.27
N GLY A 436 -5.75 11.78 -12.25
CA GLY A 436 -5.17 11.97 -13.58
C GLY A 436 -5.90 11.20 -14.67
N ASN A 437 -5.48 11.46 -15.90
CA ASN A 437 -6.01 10.88 -17.11
C ASN A 437 -5.09 9.77 -17.62
N LEU A 438 -5.55 8.51 -17.55
CA LEU A 438 -4.80 7.32 -17.98
C LEU A 438 -4.63 7.20 -19.51
N LYS A 439 -5.33 8.03 -20.30
CA LYS A 439 -5.24 7.99 -21.77
C LYS A 439 -4.06 8.80 -22.28
N ASP A 440 -3.81 9.97 -21.70
CA ASP A 440 -2.75 10.89 -22.14
C ASP A 440 -1.66 11.12 -21.08
N GLY A 441 -1.81 10.56 -19.87
CA GLY A 441 -0.84 10.69 -18.79
C GLY A 441 -0.90 12.04 -18.07
N THR A 442 -1.91 12.87 -18.32
CA THR A 442 -2.06 14.17 -17.65
C THR A 442 -2.39 13.99 -16.18
N VAL A 443 -1.61 14.63 -15.31
CA VAL A 443 -1.92 14.72 -13.87
C VAL A 443 -2.78 15.96 -13.65
N VAL A 444 -4.01 15.75 -13.18
CA VAL A 444 -4.94 16.83 -12.83
C VAL A 444 -4.60 17.40 -11.47
N TYR A 445 -4.33 16.51 -10.51
CA TYR A 445 -3.98 16.89 -9.14
C TYR A 445 -3.10 15.83 -8.49
N TYR A 446 -2.14 16.26 -7.70
CA TYR A 446 -1.27 15.41 -6.89
C TYR A 446 -1.28 15.91 -5.45
N GLU A 447 -1.37 14.97 -4.51
CA GLU A 447 -1.26 15.28 -3.09
C GLU A 447 -0.47 14.22 -2.32
N GLN A 448 0.48 14.69 -1.51
CA GLN A 448 1.21 13.92 -0.49
C GLN A 448 1.03 14.66 0.82
N ASN A 449 0.35 14.03 1.78
CA ASN A 449 0.08 14.67 3.06
C ASN A 449 -0.05 13.64 4.17
N GLY A 450 0.95 12.79 4.30
CA GLY A 450 1.02 11.84 5.41
C GLY A 450 1.92 10.65 5.14
N ASN A 451 2.02 9.83 6.17
CA ASN A 451 2.79 8.60 6.21
C ASN A 451 1.94 7.52 6.89
N MET A 452 2.48 6.31 6.94
CA MET A 452 2.09 5.20 7.78
C MET A 452 3.39 4.56 8.25
N ILE A 453 3.67 4.57 9.55
CA ILE A 453 4.73 3.72 10.09
C ILE A 453 4.11 2.41 10.53
N ARG A 454 4.73 1.32 10.12
CA ARG A 454 4.39 -0.03 10.53
C ARG A 454 5.56 -0.60 11.29
N THR A 455 5.28 -1.10 12.49
CA THR A 455 6.31 -1.62 13.37
C THR A 455 6.03 -3.09 13.65
N LYS A 456 7.08 -3.91 13.62
CA LYS A 456 7.03 -5.35 13.92
C LYS A 456 8.17 -5.72 14.86
N LEU A 457 8.06 -6.88 15.50
CA LEU A 457 9.18 -7.44 16.26
C LEU A 457 10.39 -7.67 15.34
N ALA A 458 11.59 -7.39 15.85
CA ALA A 458 12.83 -7.45 15.06
C ALA A 458 13.15 -8.86 14.54
N ASP A 459 12.69 -9.90 15.25
CA ASP A 459 12.82 -11.31 14.88
C ASP A 459 11.71 -11.79 13.93
N SER A 460 10.73 -10.95 13.61
CA SER A 460 9.62 -11.30 12.74
C SER A 460 9.91 -10.95 11.28
N ASN A 461 9.73 -11.93 10.40
CA ASN A 461 9.87 -11.73 8.95
C ASN A 461 8.73 -10.84 8.39
N GLU A 462 7.50 -11.01 8.88
CA GLU A 462 6.29 -10.38 8.34
C GLU A 462 5.70 -9.37 9.33
N GLY A 463 5.35 -8.17 8.86
CA GLY A 463 4.83 -7.08 9.70
C GLY A 463 3.35 -6.75 9.54
N GLY A 464 2.55 -7.67 8.98
CA GLY A 464 1.15 -7.38 8.67
C GLY A 464 0.29 -7.11 9.93
N VAL A 465 -0.29 -5.92 10.04
CA VAL A 465 -1.21 -5.58 11.15
C VAL A 465 -2.43 -6.51 11.16
N SER A 466 -3.03 -6.77 9.98
CA SER A 466 -4.14 -7.72 9.82
C SER A 466 -3.76 -9.16 10.19
N ALA A 467 -2.47 -9.52 10.06
CA ALA A 467 -1.94 -10.84 10.40
C ALA A 467 -1.57 -10.96 11.89
N GLY A 468 -1.70 -9.88 12.67
CA GLY A 468 -1.40 -9.86 14.11
C GLY A 468 0.09 -9.83 14.44
N THR A 469 0.96 -9.53 13.46
CA THR A 469 2.42 -9.48 13.65
C THR A 469 2.98 -8.05 13.65
N GLY A 470 2.20 -7.07 13.18
CA GLY A 470 2.58 -5.66 13.19
C GLY A 470 1.65 -4.77 14.03
N ALA A 471 2.07 -3.52 14.19
CA ALA A 471 1.33 -2.45 14.86
C ALA A 471 1.47 -1.12 14.11
N PHE A 472 0.49 -0.23 14.27
CA PHE A 472 0.56 1.16 13.80
C PHE A 472 1.51 1.97 14.67
N ASP A 473 2.25 2.88 14.05
CA ASP A 473 3.26 3.71 14.71
C ASP A 473 3.31 5.10 14.04
N THR A 474 4.09 6.04 14.60
CA THR A 474 4.48 7.30 13.99
C THR A 474 5.97 7.57 14.16
N PRO A 475 6.60 8.34 13.27
CA PRO A 475 8.02 8.63 13.43
C PRO A 475 8.22 9.65 14.56
N TYR A 476 9.13 9.33 15.48
CA TYR A 476 9.82 10.30 16.33
C TYR A 476 11.08 10.75 15.59
N LEU A 477 11.05 11.95 15.01
CA LEU A 477 12.13 12.45 14.16
C LEU A 477 13.26 13.04 14.99
N TYR A 478 14.48 12.53 14.76
CA TYR A 478 15.71 13.04 15.36
C TYR A 478 16.76 13.35 14.28
N ASP A 479 17.65 14.30 14.56
CA ASP A 479 18.68 14.76 13.62
C ASP A 479 19.97 13.94 13.67
#